data_AF-A0A673FSC8-F1
#
_entry.id   AF-A0A673FSC8-F1
#
_cell.length_a   1.000
_cell.length_b   1.000
_cell.length_c   1.000
_cell.angle_alpha   90.00
_cell.angle_beta   90.00
_cell.angle_gamma   90.00
#
_symmetry.space_group_name_H-M   'P 1'
#
loop_
_entity.id
_entity.type
_entity.pdbx_description
1 polymer ?
#
loop_
_entity_poly.entity_id
_entity_poly.type
_entity_poly.pdbx_seq_one_letter_code
_entity_poly.pdbx_strand_id
1 'polypeptide(L)' 'QPGSHHYLPQCDSAGEFNPVQCYGDSSYCWCVDQNGQEVPGTRSHDAVKPACECRLR' A
#
# COMPACT_ATOMS: atom_id res chain seq x y z
N GLN A 1 20.68 -4.65 5.71
CA GLN A 1 19.27 -4.90 5.35
C GLN A 1 18.42 -3.82 5.98
N PRO A 2 17.45 -3.22 5.25
CA PRO A 2 16.43 -2.41 5.91
C PRO A 2 15.72 -3.29 6.95
N GLY A 3 15.52 -2.77 8.15
CA GLY A 3 14.89 -3.53 9.24
C GLY A 3 13.45 -3.90 8.90
N SER A 4 12.90 -4.91 9.58
CA SER A 4 11.50 -5.37 9.45
C SER A 4 10.44 -4.29 9.72
N HIS A 5 10.87 -3.14 10.25
CA HIS A 5 10.07 -1.96 10.51
C HIS A 5 10.24 -0.86 9.47
N HIS A 6 10.80 -1.12 8.29
CA HIS A 6 10.89 -0.11 7.23
C HIS A 6 9.85 -0.37 6.15
N TYR A 7 9.13 0.67 5.77
CA TYR A 7 8.27 0.64 4.59
C TYR A 7 9.14 0.42 3.35
N LEU A 8 8.85 -0.67 2.62
CA LEU A 8 9.38 -0.92 1.29
C LEU A 8 8.22 -0.87 0.31
N PRO A 9 8.26 0.03 -0.69
CA PRO A 9 7.22 0.08 -1.71
C PRO A 9 7.07 -1.26 -2.42
N GLN A 10 5.82 -1.69 -2.52
CA GLN A 10 5.44 -2.92 -3.20
C GLN A 10 5.08 -2.57 -4.64
N CYS A 11 5.81 -3.13 -5.59
CA CYS A 11 5.54 -2.96 -7.01
C CYS A 11 4.99 -4.25 -7.63
N ASP A 12 4.30 -4.14 -8.75
CA ASP A 12 3.90 -5.28 -9.57
C ASP A 12 5.02 -5.73 -10.53
N SER A 13 4.73 -6.68 -11.42
CA SER A 13 5.70 -7.18 -12.40
C SER A 13 6.07 -6.19 -13.50
N ALA A 14 5.25 -5.16 -13.72
CA ALA A 14 5.54 -4.08 -14.66
C ALA A 14 6.41 -2.98 -14.01
N GLY A 15 6.58 -3.02 -12.68
CA GLY A 15 7.31 -2.04 -11.91
C GLY A 15 6.43 -0.87 -11.44
N GLU A 16 5.11 -0.97 -11.62
CA GLU A 16 4.15 0.02 -11.14
C GLU A 16 3.84 -0.21 -9.66
N PHE A 17 3.41 0.83 -8.94
CA PHE A 17 3.01 0.68 -7.54
C PHE A 17 1.79 -0.24 -7.45
N ASN A 18 1.86 -1.24 -6.56
CA ASN A 18 0.65 -1.96 -6.18
C ASN A 18 -0.34 -0.97 -5.55
N PRO A 19 -1.62 -1.00 -5.94
CA PRO A 19 -2.61 -0.06 -5.44
C PRO A 19 -2.87 -0.22 -3.94
N VAL A 20 -2.53 -1.38 -3.37
CA VAL A 20 -2.46 -1.61 -1.92
C VAL A 20 -0.99 -1.65 -1.50
N GLN A 21 -0.62 -0.80 -0.54
CA GLN A 21 0.68 -0.82 0.12
C GLN A 21 0.50 -1.25 1.57
N CYS A 22 1.39 -2.09 2.09
CA CYS A 22 1.39 -2.54 3.47
C CYS A 22 2.75 -2.31 4.13
N TYR A 23 2.74 -1.94 5.41
CA TYR A 23 3.96 -1.69 6.17
C TYR A 23 4.54 -3.00 6.72
N GLY A 24 5.47 -3.60 5.98
CA GLY A 24 6.17 -4.82 6.42
C GLY A 24 5.22 -5.94 6.85
N ASP A 25 5.52 -6.58 7.98
CA ASP A 25 4.73 -7.66 8.56
C ASP A 25 3.55 -7.16 9.43
N SER A 26 3.27 -5.85 9.41
CA SER A 26 2.17 -5.27 10.19
C SER A 26 0.82 -5.43 9.48
N SER A 27 -0.25 -5.19 10.23
CA SER A 27 -1.61 -5.08 9.71
C SER A 27 -1.90 -3.76 9.00
N TYR A 28 -0.95 -2.81 8.97
CA TYR A 28 -1.19 -1.49 8.37
C TYR A 28 -1.06 -1.55 6.86
N CYS A 29 -2.19 -1.40 6.17
CA CYS A 29 -2.23 -1.25 4.72
C CYS A 29 -2.99 0.02 4.32
N TRP A 30 -2.68 0.61 3.17
CA TRP A 30 -3.37 1.77 2.61
C TRP A 30 -3.41 1.67 1.09
N CYS A 31 -4.29 2.46 0.46
CA CYS A 31 -4.30 2.60 -0.98
C CYS A 31 -3.31 3.68 -1.43
N VAL A 32 -2.70 3.50 -2.59
CA VAL A 32 -1.88 4.52 -3.24
C VAL A 32 -2.34 4.82 -4.66
N ASP A 33 -2.03 6.01 -5.15
CA ASP A 33 -2.15 6.37 -6.56
C ASP A 33 -0.98 5.82 -7.40
N GLN A 34 -0.99 6.10 -8.71
CA GLN A 34 0.05 5.71 -9.65
C GLN A 34 1.45 6.30 -9.34
N ASN A 35 1.52 7.35 -8.52
CA ASN A 35 2.77 7.95 -8.06
C ASN A 35 3.25 7.35 -6.72
N GLY A 36 2.51 6.39 -6.16
CA GLY A 36 2.78 5.81 -4.85
C GLY A 36 2.31 6.67 -3.68
N GLN A 37 1.47 7.67 -3.93
CA GLN A 37 0.98 8.60 -2.92
C GLN A 37 -0.28 8.04 -2.25
N GLU A 38 -0.30 8.03 -0.92
CA GLU A 38 -1.43 7.49 -0.15
C GLU A 38 -2.73 8.23 -0.46
N VAL A 39 -3.79 7.46 -0.70
CA VAL A 39 -5.15 7.98 -0.82
C VAL A 39 -5.69 8.24 0.60
N PRO A 40 -6.07 9.49 0.94
CA PRO A 40 -6.54 9.83 2.27
C PRO A 40 -7.73 8.97 2.73
N GLY A 41 -7.68 8.51 3.99
CA GLY A 41 -8.77 7.72 4.60
C GLY A 41 -8.78 6.23 4.26
N THR A 42 -7.80 5.74 3.49
CA THR A 42 -7.74 4.31 3.10
C THR A 42 -6.86 3.45 4.01
N ARG A 43 -6.17 4.06 4.98
CA ARG A 43 -5.31 3.35 5.92
C ARG A 43 -6.14 2.46 6.86
N SER A 44 -5.94 1.15 6.77
CA SER A 44 -6.46 0.17 7.72
C SER A 44 -5.50 0.03 8.90
N HIS A 45 -6.07 -0.14 10.09
CA HIS A 45 -5.32 -0.47 11.31
C HIS A 45 -5.39 -1.97 11.63
N ASP A 46 -6.31 -2.69 10.97
CA ASP A 46 -6.55 -4.12 11.13
C ASP A 46 -6.01 -4.92 9.93
N ALA A 47 -5.87 -6.23 10.11
CA ALA A 47 -5.35 -7.16 9.10
C ALA A 47 -6.22 -7.29 7.83
N VAL A 48 -7.31 -6.53 7.74
CA VAL A 48 -8.15 -6.45 6.56
C VAL A 48 -7.49 -5.52 5.54
N LYS A 49 -7.06 -6.09 4.42
CA LYS A 49 -6.54 -5.29 3.30
C LYS A 49 -7.66 -4.41 2.75
N PRO A 50 -7.42 -3.09 2.54
CA PRO A 50 -8.41 -2.22 1.94
C PRO A 50 -8.73 -2.71 0.52
N ALA A 51 -10.01 -2.69 0.15
CA ALA A 51 -10.42 -2.86 -1.23
C ALA A 51 -10.08 -1.57 -1.97
N CYS A 52 -8.85 -1.50 -2.51
CA CYS A 52 -8.45 -0.40 -3.37
C CYS A 52 -9.12 -0.61 -4.73
N GLU A 53 -10.34 -0.11 -4.86
CA GLU A 53 -10.99 -0.06 -6.17
C GLU A 53 -10.18 0.87 -7.06
N CYS A 54 -9.81 0.39 -8.25
CA CYS A 54 -9.23 1.19 -9.32
C CYS A 54 -10.31 2.11 -9.92
N ARG A 55 -10.90 2.97 -9.09
CA ARG A 55 -11.78 4.08 -9.47
C ARG A 55 -11.18 5.39 -8.99
N LEU A 56 -9.91 5.62 -9.35
CA LEU A 56 -9.35 6.96 -9.43
C LEU A 56 -9.64 7.47 -10.85
N ARG A 57 -10.83 8.06 -11.01
CA ARG A 57 -11.08 9.15 -11.96
C ARG A 57 -11.41 10.39 -11.17
#